data_AF-A0A9E1TZ37-F1
#
_entry.id   AF-A0A9E1TZ37-F1
#
_cell.length_a   1.000
_cell.length_b   1.000
_cell.length_c   1.000
_cell.angle_alpha   90.00
_cell.angle_beta   90.00
_cell.angle_gamma   90.00
#
_symmetry.space_group_name_H-M   'P 1'
#
loop_
_entity.id
_entity.type
_entity.pdbx_description
1 polymer ?
#
loop_
_entity_poly.entity_id
_entity_poly.type
_entity_poly.pdbx_seq_one_letter_code
_entity_poly.pdbx_strand_id
1 'polypeptide(L)'
;MIGIIFILYLVFLLGVGVWTFKFNKTQEDYLLAGRKLGPWVTAFSERASGESAWLLLALPGAAITIGLSESWAVIGIIFGIIASWFLIAERLREETEKYDALTIPEYLHRKFNDSSNIIRLFSSVIIAFFFLFYVSAQFHASGKVLNSLFDLDPITGISMGAAIIIIYTLMGGFYAVAWTDLLQGILMIGTLVILPIAGYIELSESGMTISDSLAAANSVFKNNNSSFFGGKDGFAALITALGGLSWGLGYLGQPHLVIRYMAIRSSKDVKV
;
A
#
# COMPACT_ATOMS: atom_id res chain seq x y z
N MET A 1 -17.12 -13.67 18.57
CA MET A 1 -15.63 -13.59 18.69
C MET A 1 -15.04 -12.56 17.73
N ILE A 2 -15.24 -12.68 16.40
CA ILE A 2 -14.69 -11.75 15.39
C ILE A 2 -15.06 -10.29 15.65
N GLY A 3 -16.33 -9.99 15.97
CA GLY A 3 -16.78 -8.62 16.26
C GLY A 3 -16.07 -7.97 17.46
N ILE A 4 -15.72 -8.75 18.49
CA ILE A 4 -14.98 -8.23 19.65
C ILE A 4 -13.56 -7.86 19.26
N ILE A 5 -12.87 -8.73 18.50
CA ILE A 5 -11.53 -8.48 17.97
C ILE A 5 -11.54 -7.21 17.10
N PHE A 6 -12.56 -7.08 16.25
CA PHE A 6 -12.72 -5.91 15.39
C PHE A 6 -12.92 -4.62 16.20
N ILE A 7 -13.81 -4.60 17.19
CA ILE A 7 -14.02 -3.43 18.05
C ILE A 7 -12.74 -3.07 18.81
N LEU A 8 -12.02 -4.06 19.35
CA LEU A 8 -10.74 -3.83 20.03
C LEU A 8 -9.71 -3.21 19.09
N TYR A 9 -9.64 -3.67 17.84
CA TYR A 9 -8.79 -3.09 16.81
C TYR A 9 -9.17 -1.64 16.50
N LEU A 10 -10.46 -1.31 16.38
CA LEU A 10 -10.91 0.07 16.15
C LEU A 10 -10.58 0.99 17.33
N VAL A 11 -10.83 0.54 18.56
CA VAL A 11 -10.48 1.27 19.79
C VAL A 11 -8.97 1.51 19.85
N PHE A 12 -8.19 0.50 19.47
CA PHE A 12 -6.74 0.63 19.37
C PHE A 12 -6.32 1.72 18.38
N LEU A 13 -6.87 1.75 17.16
CA LEU A 13 -6.56 2.79 16.16
C LEU A 13 -6.88 4.20 16.66
N LEU A 14 -8.07 4.37 17.25
CA LEU A 14 -8.48 5.65 17.83
C LEU A 14 -7.57 6.05 19.00
N GLY A 15 -7.20 5.08 19.85
CA GLY A 15 -6.27 5.27 20.96
C GLY A 15 -4.89 5.74 20.51
N VAL A 16 -4.35 5.17 19.42
CA VAL A 16 -3.10 5.65 18.80
C VAL A 16 -3.27 7.10 18.33
N GLY A 17 -4.38 7.43 17.66
CA GLY A 17 -4.66 8.80 17.21
C GLY A 17 -4.69 9.81 18.36
N VAL A 18 -5.37 9.50 19.46
CA VAL A 18 -5.43 10.36 20.66
C VAL A 18 -4.04 10.51 21.29
N TRP A 19 -3.30 9.40 21.37
CA TRP A 19 -1.97 9.39 21.96
C TRP A 19 -0.98 10.22 21.15
N THR A 20 -1.04 10.17 19.81
CA THR A 20 -0.10 10.90 18.94
C THR A 20 -0.45 12.37 18.75
N PHE A 21 -1.71 12.77 18.95
CA PHE A 21 -2.16 14.17 18.87
C PHE A 21 -1.25 15.13 19.66
N LYS A 22 -0.78 14.72 20.85
CA LYS A 22 0.09 15.54 21.70
C LYS A 22 1.46 15.87 21.07
N PHE A 23 1.90 15.09 20.08
CA PHE A 23 3.17 15.30 19.38
C PHE A 23 3.04 16.30 18.21
N ASN A 24 1.82 16.61 17.76
CA ASN A 24 1.58 17.51 16.64
C ASN A 24 1.58 18.98 17.11
N LYS A 25 2.76 19.60 17.16
CA LYS A 25 2.92 21.02 17.55
C LYS A 25 3.18 21.93 16.36
N THR A 26 3.76 21.39 15.29
CA THR A 26 4.13 22.12 14.07
C THR A 26 3.55 21.45 12.81
N GLN A 27 3.63 22.13 11.67
CA GLN A 27 3.26 21.54 10.38
C GLN A 27 4.17 20.35 10.02
N GLU A 28 5.46 20.42 10.36
CA GLU A 28 6.40 19.32 10.15
C GLU A 28 6.07 18.10 11.02
N ASP A 29 5.66 18.31 12.28
CA ASP A 29 5.17 17.23 13.14
C ASP A 29 3.94 16.56 12.52
N TYR A 30 2.99 17.36 12.03
CA TYR A 30 1.75 16.85 11.48
C TYR A 30 1.93 16.12 10.14
N LEU A 31 2.77 16.65 9.24
CA LEU A 31 2.92 16.13 7.87
C LEU A 31 4.05 15.10 7.71
N LEU A 32 5.12 15.22 8.51
CA LEU A 32 6.33 14.39 8.40
C LEU A 32 6.75 13.73 9.72
N ALA A 33 5.88 13.75 10.74
CA ALA A 33 6.22 13.25 12.08
C ALA A 33 7.53 13.88 12.60
N GLY A 34 7.76 15.16 12.30
CA GLY A 34 8.93 15.93 12.74
C GLY A 34 10.26 15.34 12.26
N ARG A 35 10.23 14.53 11.19
CA ARG A 35 11.35 13.73 10.69
C ARG A 35 12.02 12.92 11.80
N LYS A 36 11.24 12.21 12.62
CA LYS A 36 11.73 11.40 13.74
C LYS A 36 11.42 9.92 13.62
N LEU A 37 10.92 9.47 12.46
CA LEU A 37 10.60 8.05 12.29
C LEU A 37 11.87 7.21 12.22
N GLY A 38 11.91 6.17 13.04
CA GLY A 38 12.96 5.16 13.00
C GLY A 38 12.79 4.20 11.82
N PRO A 39 13.85 3.47 11.44
CA PRO A 39 13.88 2.67 10.21
C PRO A 39 12.77 1.63 10.14
N TRP A 40 12.46 0.95 11.25
CA TRP A 40 11.39 -0.04 11.30
C TRP A 40 10.00 0.56 11.08
N VAL A 41 9.70 1.68 11.76
CA VAL A 41 8.40 2.35 11.61
C VAL A 41 8.23 2.85 10.18
N THR A 42 9.27 3.43 9.59
CA THR A 42 9.26 3.85 8.19
C THR A 42 9.05 2.67 7.25
N ALA A 43 9.83 1.59 7.39
CA ALA A 43 9.78 0.44 6.49
C ALA A 43 8.39 -0.22 6.52
N PHE A 44 7.85 -0.49 7.71
CA PHE A 44 6.52 -1.06 7.81
C PHE A 44 5.43 -0.07 7.39
N SER A 45 5.58 1.23 7.68
CA SER A 45 4.59 2.22 7.26
C SER A 45 4.50 2.37 5.75
N GLU A 46 5.64 2.44 5.10
CA GLU A 46 5.69 2.54 3.65
C GLU A 46 5.17 1.24 3.01
N ARG A 47 5.51 0.06 3.54
CA ARG A 47 5.00 -1.22 3.04
C ARG A 47 3.51 -1.41 3.25
N ALA A 48 2.97 -1.16 4.45
CA ALA A 48 1.54 -1.30 4.70
C ALA A 48 0.73 -0.31 3.85
N SER A 49 1.25 0.91 3.65
CA SER A 49 0.63 1.90 2.78
C SER A 49 0.65 1.49 1.30
N GLY A 50 1.77 0.94 0.80
CA GLY A 50 1.88 0.48 -0.59
C GLY A 50 1.03 -0.75 -0.87
N GLU A 51 1.06 -1.71 0.05
CA GLU A 51 0.39 -2.99 -0.13
C GLU A 51 -1.12 -2.92 0.12
N SER A 52 -1.61 -1.96 0.91
CA SER A 52 -3.03 -1.55 1.07
C SER A 52 -4.09 -2.67 1.00
N ALA A 53 -5.35 -2.36 0.63
CA ALA A 53 -6.33 -3.40 0.32
C ALA A 53 -6.00 -4.15 -0.99
N TRP A 54 -5.08 -3.61 -1.79
CA TRP A 54 -4.63 -4.21 -3.04
C TRP A 54 -4.06 -5.62 -2.82
N LEU A 55 -3.10 -5.77 -1.92
CA LEU A 55 -2.35 -7.02 -1.75
C LEU A 55 -3.19 -8.18 -1.22
N LEU A 56 -4.15 -7.90 -0.33
CA LEU A 56 -4.94 -8.96 0.33
C LEU A 56 -6.28 -9.24 -0.35
N LEU A 57 -6.83 -8.31 -1.13
CA LEU A 57 -8.12 -8.51 -1.81
C LEU A 57 -7.99 -8.53 -3.33
N ALA A 58 -7.33 -7.52 -3.90
CA ALA A 58 -7.32 -7.34 -5.35
C ALA A 58 -6.32 -8.27 -6.04
N LEU A 59 -5.09 -8.41 -5.52
CA LEU A 59 -4.07 -9.28 -6.10
C LEU A 59 -4.47 -10.78 -6.06
N PRO A 60 -4.99 -11.34 -4.96
CA PRO A 60 -5.49 -12.72 -4.95
C PRO A 60 -6.70 -12.87 -5.87
N GLY A 61 -7.59 -11.86 -5.91
CA GLY A 61 -8.71 -11.84 -6.86
C GLY A 61 -8.24 -11.89 -8.32
N ALA A 62 -7.22 -11.10 -8.67
CA ALA A 62 -6.59 -11.13 -9.98
C ALA A 62 -5.96 -12.51 -10.22
N ALA A 63 -5.15 -13.03 -9.31
CA ALA A 63 -4.51 -14.33 -9.43
C ALA A 63 -5.50 -15.49 -9.63
N ILE A 64 -6.69 -15.46 -9.03
CA ILE A 64 -7.74 -16.46 -9.28
C ILE A 64 -8.24 -16.40 -10.74
N THR A 65 -8.35 -15.19 -11.31
CA THR A 65 -8.87 -14.99 -12.68
C THR A 65 -7.83 -15.17 -13.79
N ILE A 66 -6.59 -14.75 -13.57
CA ILE A 66 -5.53 -14.74 -14.58
C ILE A 66 -4.36 -15.68 -14.27
N GLY A 67 -4.32 -16.26 -13.08
CA GLY A 67 -3.36 -17.29 -12.69
C GLY A 67 -1.91 -16.82 -12.60
N LEU A 68 -1.00 -17.71 -12.97
CA LEU A 68 0.44 -17.54 -12.80
C LEU A 68 1.02 -16.38 -13.62
N SER A 69 0.32 -15.86 -14.62
CA SER A 69 0.77 -14.64 -15.32
C SER A 69 0.87 -13.43 -14.40
N GLU A 70 0.10 -13.41 -13.30
CA GLU A 70 0.16 -12.32 -12.32
C GLU A 70 1.48 -12.31 -11.52
N SER A 71 2.26 -13.39 -11.58
CA SER A 71 3.61 -13.44 -10.99
C SER A 71 4.52 -12.33 -11.54
N TRP A 72 4.34 -11.90 -12.79
CA TRP A 72 5.11 -10.79 -13.36
C TRP A 72 4.84 -9.46 -12.66
N ALA A 73 3.59 -9.22 -12.23
CA ALA A 73 3.25 -8.05 -11.43
C ALA A 73 3.97 -8.11 -10.08
N VAL A 74 3.90 -9.25 -9.39
CA VAL A 74 4.60 -9.45 -8.11
C VAL A 74 6.11 -9.26 -8.23
N ILE A 75 6.73 -9.85 -9.25
CA ILE A 75 8.16 -9.70 -9.54
C ILE A 75 8.49 -8.22 -9.80
N GLY A 76 7.68 -7.54 -10.61
CA GLY A 76 7.83 -6.11 -10.88
C GLY A 76 7.77 -5.27 -9.62
N ILE A 77 6.78 -5.52 -8.76
CA ILE A 77 6.59 -4.84 -7.47
C ILE A 77 7.81 -5.02 -6.57
N ILE A 78 8.33 -6.24 -6.43
CA ILE A 78 9.53 -6.52 -5.62
C ILE A 78 10.72 -5.71 -6.13
N PHE A 79 10.98 -5.73 -7.44
CA PHE A 79 12.07 -4.95 -8.01
C PHE A 79 11.86 -3.45 -7.86
N GLY A 80 10.64 -2.96 -8.06
CA GLY A 80 10.27 -1.55 -7.89
C GLY A 80 10.46 -1.07 -6.46
N ILE A 81 10.11 -1.89 -5.49
CA ILE A 81 10.33 -1.67 -4.06
C ILE A 81 11.82 -1.57 -3.74
N ILE A 82 12.62 -2.55 -4.19
CA ILE A 82 14.07 -2.55 -3.93
C ILE A 82 14.71 -1.31 -4.57
N ALA A 83 14.34 -1.02 -5.83
CA ALA A 83 14.82 0.14 -6.55
C ALA A 83 14.40 1.46 -5.89
N SER A 84 13.20 1.59 -5.32
CA SER A 84 12.76 2.82 -4.66
C SER A 84 13.55 3.11 -3.39
N TRP A 85 13.85 2.08 -2.59
CA TRP A 85 14.71 2.23 -1.42
C TRP A 85 16.14 2.56 -1.80
N PHE A 86 16.71 1.87 -2.78
CA PHE A 86 18.11 2.04 -3.15
C PHE A 86 18.38 3.34 -3.92
N LEU A 87 17.49 3.74 -4.83
CA LEU A 87 17.72 4.87 -5.74
C LEU A 87 17.12 6.19 -5.24
N ILE A 88 16.07 6.14 -4.41
CA ILE A 88 15.24 7.33 -4.11
C ILE A 88 15.26 7.68 -2.63
N ALA A 89 15.14 6.70 -1.72
CA ALA A 89 14.88 6.98 -0.32
C ALA A 89 15.94 7.88 0.36
N GLU A 90 17.22 7.53 0.26
CA GLU A 90 18.31 8.30 0.88
C GLU A 90 18.41 9.70 0.28
N ARG A 91 18.52 9.77 -1.06
CA ARG A 91 18.67 11.03 -1.79
C ARG A 91 17.49 11.98 -1.59
N LEU A 92 16.27 11.46 -1.58
CA LEU A 92 15.07 12.27 -1.34
C LEU A 92 15.01 12.78 0.09
N ARG A 93 15.43 11.98 1.07
CA ARG A 93 15.50 12.41 2.47
C ARG A 93 16.50 13.56 2.64
N GLU A 94 17.68 13.48 2.06
CA GLU A 94 18.69 14.54 2.13
C GLU A 94 18.25 15.82 1.43
N GLU A 95 17.73 15.68 0.21
CA GLU A 95 17.30 16.82 -0.59
C GLU A 95 16.11 17.55 0.06
N THR A 96 15.12 16.82 0.56
CA THR A 96 13.93 17.46 1.15
C THR A 96 14.24 18.18 2.47
N GLU A 97 15.27 17.78 3.20
CA GLU A 97 15.78 18.50 4.37
C GLU A 97 16.61 19.72 3.95
N LYS A 98 17.47 19.61 2.94
CA LYS A 98 18.21 20.75 2.38
C LYS A 98 17.28 21.88 1.93
N TYR A 99 16.16 21.54 1.31
CA TYR A 99 15.18 22.52 0.84
C TYR A 99 14.08 22.82 1.86
N ASP A 100 14.10 22.25 3.07
CA ASP A 100 13.06 22.39 4.10
C ASP A 100 11.63 22.21 3.54
N ALA A 101 11.46 21.18 2.71
CA ALA A 101 10.22 20.91 2.00
C ALA A 101 9.37 19.87 2.73
N LEU A 102 8.10 20.18 2.96
CA LEU A 102 7.16 19.28 3.64
C LEU A 102 6.41 18.36 2.68
N THR A 103 6.39 18.69 1.38
CA THR A 103 5.71 17.92 0.33
C THR A 103 6.58 17.77 -0.92
N ILE A 104 6.30 16.76 -1.74
CA ILE A 104 7.00 16.55 -3.02
C ILE A 104 6.80 17.72 -4.00
N PRO A 105 5.57 18.27 -4.20
CA PRO A 105 5.39 19.44 -5.06
C PRO A 105 6.20 20.66 -4.60
N GLU A 106 6.29 20.87 -3.29
CA GLU A 106 7.09 21.94 -2.70
C GLU A 106 8.60 21.71 -2.90
N TYR A 107 9.07 20.48 -2.71
CA TYR A 107 10.44 20.10 -3.01
C TYR A 107 10.81 20.39 -4.47
N LEU A 108 9.98 19.98 -5.42
CA LEU A 108 10.21 20.21 -6.84
C LEU A 108 10.23 21.71 -7.17
N HIS A 109 9.27 22.47 -6.65
CA HIS A 109 9.22 23.92 -6.83
C HIS A 109 10.48 24.62 -6.33
N ARG A 110 10.95 24.30 -5.11
CA ARG A 110 12.17 24.88 -4.53
C ARG A 110 13.43 24.43 -5.27
N LYS A 111 13.53 23.14 -5.62
CA LYS A 111 14.68 22.58 -6.33
C LYS A 111 14.91 23.20 -7.71
N PHE A 112 13.81 23.45 -8.44
CA PHE A 112 13.87 24.03 -9.78
C PHE A 112 13.79 25.57 -9.79
N ASN A 113 13.80 26.22 -8.61
CA ASN A 113 13.68 27.68 -8.47
C ASN A 113 12.50 28.26 -9.28
N ASP A 114 11.35 27.58 -9.25
CA ASP A 114 10.17 27.96 -10.02
C ASP A 114 9.51 29.22 -9.44
N SER A 115 9.77 30.39 -10.03
CA SER A 115 9.17 31.65 -9.60
C SER A 115 7.66 31.76 -9.87
N SER A 116 7.11 30.92 -10.75
CA SER A 116 5.71 30.97 -11.19
C SER A 116 4.76 30.14 -10.32
N ASN A 117 5.28 29.29 -9.43
CA ASN A 117 4.54 28.28 -8.66
C ASN A 117 3.80 27.22 -9.51
N ILE A 118 4.03 27.17 -10.83
CA ILE A 118 3.33 26.25 -11.73
C ILE A 118 3.64 24.79 -11.42
N ILE A 119 4.89 24.47 -11.03
CA ILE A 119 5.30 23.09 -10.71
C ILE A 119 4.54 22.61 -9.49
N ARG A 120 4.44 23.45 -8.46
CA ARG A 120 3.74 23.12 -7.21
C ARG A 120 2.26 22.91 -7.48
N LEU A 121 1.60 23.84 -8.18
CA LEU A 121 0.16 23.77 -8.44
C LEU A 121 -0.19 22.57 -9.31
N PHE A 122 0.49 22.41 -10.45
CA PHE A 122 0.24 21.34 -11.40
C PHE A 122 0.46 19.95 -10.79
N SER A 123 1.57 19.76 -10.07
CA SER A 123 1.86 18.50 -9.37
C SER A 123 0.80 18.22 -8.30
N SER A 124 0.40 19.23 -7.52
CA SER A 124 -0.61 19.04 -6.46
C SER A 124 -1.97 18.65 -7.03
N VAL A 125 -2.40 19.26 -8.14
CA VAL A 125 -3.67 18.93 -8.82
C VAL A 125 -3.65 17.50 -9.37
N ILE A 126 -2.56 17.11 -10.05
CA ILE A 126 -2.40 15.74 -10.57
C ILE A 126 -2.47 14.74 -9.42
N ILE A 127 -1.71 14.97 -8.35
CA ILE A 127 -1.71 14.09 -7.18
C ILE A 127 -3.12 14.00 -6.60
N ALA A 128 -3.78 15.13 -6.33
CA ALA A 128 -5.13 15.14 -5.77
C ALA A 128 -6.14 14.37 -6.64
N PHE A 129 -6.10 14.56 -7.97
CA PHE A 129 -6.98 13.89 -8.91
C PHE A 129 -6.79 12.37 -8.91
N PHE A 130 -5.57 11.87 -9.04
CA PHE A 130 -5.33 10.42 -9.05
C PHE A 130 -5.56 9.77 -7.69
N PHE A 131 -5.24 10.47 -6.59
CA PHE A 131 -5.48 9.94 -5.25
C PHE A 131 -6.97 9.88 -4.88
N LEU A 132 -7.82 10.69 -5.50
CA LEU A 132 -9.27 10.58 -5.32
C LEU A 132 -9.75 9.18 -5.67
N PHE A 133 -9.33 8.64 -6.82
CA PHE A 133 -9.69 7.28 -7.24
C PHE A 133 -9.05 6.23 -6.35
N TYR A 134 -7.78 6.41 -5.98
CA TYR A 134 -7.08 5.50 -5.09
C TYR A 134 -7.78 5.38 -3.73
N VAL A 135 -8.05 6.50 -3.06
CA VAL A 135 -8.72 6.53 -1.74
C VAL A 135 -10.14 6.00 -1.84
N SER A 136 -10.87 6.33 -2.92
CA SER A 136 -12.20 5.77 -3.17
C SER A 136 -12.19 4.24 -3.25
N ALA A 137 -11.19 3.65 -3.91
CA ALA A 137 -11.05 2.19 -3.98
C ALA A 137 -10.78 1.56 -2.60
N GLN A 138 -10.00 2.22 -1.74
CA GLN A 138 -9.72 1.75 -0.38
C GLN A 138 -10.97 1.75 0.50
N PHE A 139 -11.80 2.79 0.42
CA PHE A 139 -13.07 2.83 1.16
C PHE A 139 -14.07 1.80 0.62
N HIS A 140 -14.11 1.58 -0.68
CA HIS A 140 -14.93 0.50 -1.24
C HIS A 140 -14.48 -0.88 -0.73
N ALA A 141 -13.17 -1.10 -0.63
CA ALA A 141 -12.61 -2.33 -0.07
C ALA A 141 -13.01 -2.54 1.40
N SER A 142 -12.98 -1.48 2.24
CA SER A 142 -13.43 -1.59 3.63
C SER A 142 -14.92 -1.95 3.74
N GLY A 143 -15.77 -1.36 2.89
CA GLY A 143 -17.19 -1.73 2.77
C GLY A 143 -17.40 -3.20 2.41
N LYS A 144 -16.65 -3.69 1.42
CA LYS A 144 -16.70 -5.09 0.99
C LYS A 144 -16.29 -6.05 2.12
N VAL A 145 -15.23 -5.73 2.87
CA VAL A 145 -14.79 -6.54 4.01
C VAL A 145 -15.86 -6.56 5.11
N LEU A 146 -16.45 -5.41 5.45
CA LEU A 146 -17.47 -5.33 6.49
C LEU A 146 -18.78 -6.03 6.10
N ASN A 147 -19.17 -5.96 4.83
CA ASN A 147 -20.28 -6.75 4.31
C ASN A 147 -19.98 -8.26 4.43
N SER A 148 -18.81 -8.72 4.00
CA SER A 148 -18.47 -10.15 4.09
C SER A 148 -18.36 -10.69 5.52
N LEU A 149 -17.92 -9.88 6.49
CA LEU A 149 -17.70 -10.32 7.87
C LEU A 149 -18.93 -10.19 8.78
N PHE A 150 -19.75 -9.17 8.55
CA PHE A 150 -20.83 -8.78 9.47
C PHE A 150 -22.20 -8.64 8.78
N ASP A 151 -22.29 -8.96 7.49
CA ASP A 151 -23.50 -8.82 6.65
C ASP A 151 -24.08 -7.39 6.67
N LEU A 152 -23.19 -6.40 6.86
CA LEU A 152 -23.57 -4.99 6.84
C LEU A 152 -23.83 -4.52 5.42
N ASP A 153 -24.80 -3.62 5.26
CA ASP A 153 -25.00 -2.91 4.00
C ASP A 153 -23.69 -2.24 3.54
N PRO A 154 -23.28 -2.39 2.25
CA PRO A 154 -22.01 -1.88 1.77
C PRO A 154 -21.81 -0.38 1.99
N ILE A 155 -22.86 0.45 1.83
CA ILE A 155 -22.76 1.91 2.02
C ILE A 155 -22.52 2.23 3.48
N THR A 156 -23.18 1.50 4.38
CA THR A 156 -22.95 1.61 5.83
C THR A 156 -21.51 1.22 6.19
N GLY A 157 -21.01 0.11 5.65
CA GLY A 157 -19.63 -0.32 5.84
C GLY A 157 -18.60 0.69 5.34
N ILE A 158 -18.79 1.24 4.13
CA ILE A 158 -17.96 2.31 3.56
C ILE A 158 -17.94 3.52 4.50
N SER A 159 -19.11 3.97 4.95
CA SER A 159 -19.27 5.15 5.79
C SER A 159 -18.58 4.99 7.14
N MET A 160 -18.72 3.82 7.78
CA MET A 160 -18.05 3.50 9.04
C MET A 160 -16.52 3.47 8.87
N GLY A 161 -16.03 2.78 7.83
CA GLY A 161 -14.61 2.71 7.53
C GLY A 161 -14.02 4.10 7.27
N ALA A 162 -14.69 4.91 6.45
CA ALA A 162 -14.28 6.28 6.17
C ALA A 162 -14.26 7.15 7.43
N ALA A 163 -15.32 7.12 8.24
CA ALA A 163 -15.41 7.91 9.47
C ALA A 163 -14.23 7.62 10.41
N ILE A 164 -13.96 6.33 10.68
CA ILE A 164 -12.89 5.94 11.59
C ILE A 164 -11.52 6.36 11.04
N ILE A 165 -11.26 6.06 9.77
CA ILE A 165 -9.98 6.38 9.11
C ILE A 165 -9.73 7.89 9.12
N ILE A 166 -10.74 8.69 8.77
CA ILE A 166 -10.64 10.15 8.76
C ILE A 166 -10.40 10.67 10.18
N ILE A 167 -11.13 10.17 11.19
CA ILE A 167 -11.01 10.66 12.58
C ILE A 167 -9.60 10.43 13.13
N TYR A 168 -9.07 9.20 13.08
CA TYR A 168 -7.76 8.94 13.67
C TYR A 168 -6.63 9.62 12.88
N THR A 169 -6.78 9.75 11.56
CA THR A 169 -5.78 10.38 10.69
C THR A 169 -5.73 11.89 10.91
N LEU A 170 -6.89 12.57 10.96
CA LEU A 170 -6.94 14.01 11.23
C LEU A 170 -6.50 14.35 12.64
N MET A 171 -6.82 13.50 13.62
CA MET A 171 -6.44 13.72 15.00
C MET A 171 -4.93 13.50 15.21
N GLY A 172 -4.38 12.40 14.72
CA GLY A 172 -3.01 12.00 15.04
C GLY A 172 -1.95 12.39 14.02
N GLY A 173 -2.33 12.92 12.86
CA GLY A 173 -1.39 13.30 11.79
C GLY A 173 -0.54 12.13 11.31
N PHE A 174 0.62 12.43 10.73
CA PHE A 174 1.52 11.41 10.17
C PHE A 174 2.08 10.45 11.22
N TYR A 175 2.23 10.89 12.48
CA TYR A 175 2.61 10.00 13.58
C TYR A 175 1.58 8.88 13.80
N ALA A 176 0.28 9.18 13.82
CA ALA A 176 -0.73 8.13 13.97
C ALA A 176 -0.65 7.13 12.82
N VAL A 177 -0.63 7.64 11.59
CA VAL A 177 -0.55 6.81 10.39
C VAL A 177 0.65 5.86 10.46
N ALA A 178 1.85 6.37 10.73
CA ALA A 178 3.04 5.53 10.76
C ALA A 178 3.00 4.44 11.84
N TRP A 179 2.46 4.74 13.03
CA TRP A 179 2.34 3.75 14.11
C TRP A 179 1.21 2.74 13.88
N THR A 180 0.07 3.17 13.32
CA THR A 180 -0.99 2.23 12.93
C THR A 180 -0.53 1.33 11.81
N ASP A 181 0.20 1.87 10.84
CA ASP A 181 0.73 1.12 9.71
C ASP A 181 1.76 0.08 10.16
N LEU A 182 2.60 0.36 11.17
CA LEU A 182 3.53 -0.62 11.72
C LEU A 182 2.81 -1.91 12.14
N LEU A 183 1.73 -1.76 12.90
CA LEU A 183 0.96 -2.89 13.38
C LEU A 183 0.17 -3.56 12.27
N GLN A 184 -0.43 -2.79 11.36
CA GLN A 184 -1.10 -3.32 10.18
C GLN A 184 -0.13 -4.12 9.31
N GLY A 185 1.09 -3.63 9.09
CA GLY A 185 2.12 -4.34 8.34
C GLY A 185 2.52 -5.67 9.00
N ILE A 186 2.64 -5.72 10.34
CA ILE A 186 2.87 -6.98 11.06
C ILE A 186 1.71 -7.96 10.85
N LEU A 187 0.46 -7.48 10.96
CA LEU A 187 -0.74 -8.30 10.72
C LEU A 187 -0.81 -8.80 9.27
N MET A 188 -0.44 -7.95 8.30
CA MET A 188 -0.38 -8.30 6.88
C MET A 188 0.65 -9.41 6.64
N ILE A 189 1.86 -9.30 7.19
CA ILE A 189 2.88 -10.36 7.08
C ILE A 189 2.35 -11.67 7.65
N GLY A 190 1.74 -11.63 8.85
CA GLY A 190 1.12 -12.82 9.44
C GLY A 190 0.08 -13.44 8.51
N THR A 191 -0.78 -12.62 7.91
CA THR A 191 -1.81 -13.07 6.96
C THR A 191 -1.20 -13.69 5.70
N LEU A 192 -0.15 -13.08 5.15
CA LEU A 192 0.55 -13.56 3.95
C LEU A 192 1.32 -14.86 4.17
N VAL A 193 1.67 -15.19 5.40
CA VAL A 193 2.27 -16.49 5.75
C VAL A 193 1.21 -17.54 6.06
N ILE A 194 0.22 -17.18 6.89
CA ILE A 194 -0.79 -18.11 7.39
C ILE A 194 -1.75 -18.56 6.27
N LEU A 195 -2.23 -17.65 5.43
CA LEU A 195 -3.24 -17.98 4.42
C LEU A 195 -2.73 -18.96 3.35
N PRO A 196 -1.53 -18.82 2.77
CA PRO A 196 -1.02 -19.81 1.83
C PRO A 196 -0.81 -21.19 2.46
N ILE A 197 -0.35 -21.24 3.73
CA ILE A 197 -0.21 -22.51 4.46
C ILE A 197 -1.57 -23.16 4.68
N ALA A 198 -2.56 -22.40 5.15
CA ALA A 198 -3.92 -22.89 5.35
C ALA A 198 -4.54 -23.38 4.03
N GLY A 199 -4.37 -22.63 2.94
CA GLY A 199 -4.84 -23.03 1.61
C GLY A 199 -4.15 -24.30 1.09
N TYR A 200 -2.86 -24.48 1.38
CA TYR A 200 -2.15 -25.71 1.01
C TYR A 200 -2.66 -26.93 1.80
N ILE A 201 -2.91 -26.77 3.11
CA ILE A 201 -3.48 -27.83 3.96
C ILE A 201 -4.87 -28.22 3.44
N GLU A 202 -5.75 -27.25 3.18
CA GLU A 202 -7.10 -27.48 2.64
C GLU A 202 -7.05 -28.25 1.31
N LEU A 203 -6.15 -27.86 0.40
CA LEU A 203 -5.94 -28.58 -0.87
C LEU A 203 -5.50 -30.02 -0.61
N SER A 204 -4.53 -30.23 0.28
CA SER A 204 -4.04 -31.57 0.63
C SER A 204 -5.14 -32.45 1.23
N GLU A 205 -5.99 -31.90 2.11
CA GLU A 205 -7.09 -32.63 2.74
C GLU A 205 -8.20 -32.98 1.72
N SER A 206 -8.44 -32.11 0.75
CA SER A 206 -9.38 -32.36 -0.35
C SER A 206 -8.89 -33.39 -1.38
N GLY A 207 -7.63 -33.82 -1.30
CA GLY A 207 -6.99 -34.74 -2.25
C GLY A 207 -6.66 -34.10 -3.61
N MET A 208 -6.80 -32.78 -3.75
CA MET A 208 -6.49 -32.04 -4.97
C MET A 208 -5.05 -31.51 -4.95
N THR A 209 -4.36 -31.62 -6.09
CA THR A 209 -3.07 -30.96 -6.26
C THR A 209 -3.24 -29.50 -6.69
N ILE A 210 -2.18 -28.70 -6.58
CA ILE A 210 -2.16 -27.32 -7.10
C ILE A 210 -2.46 -27.29 -8.60
N SER A 211 -1.96 -28.27 -9.36
CA SER A 211 -2.26 -28.42 -10.79
C SER A 211 -3.75 -28.68 -11.05
N ASP A 212 -4.40 -29.51 -10.23
CA ASP A 212 -5.84 -29.77 -10.35
C ASP A 212 -6.65 -28.51 -10.05
N SER A 213 -6.26 -27.77 -9.00
CA SER A 213 -6.88 -26.48 -8.66
C SER A 213 -6.71 -25.44 -9.78
N LEU A 214 -5.56 -25.38 -10.44
CA LEU A 214 -5.32 -24.49 -11.59
C LEU A 214 -6.15 -24.91 -12.81
N ALA A 215 -6.27 -26.21 -13.06
CA ALA A 215 -7.10 -26.75 -14.14
C ALA A 215 -8.60 -26.47 -13.90
N ALA A 216 -9.06 -26.59 -12.65
CA ALA A 216 -10.42 -26.22 -12.26
C ALA A 216 -10.66 -24.71 -12.50
N ALA A 217 -9.72 -23.85 -12.11
CA ALA A 217 -9.83 -22.41 -12.36
C ALA A 217 -9.84 -22.07 -13.86
N ASN A 218 -9.05 -22.76 -14.69
CA ASN A 218 -9.08 -22.61 -16.15
C ASN A 218 -10.49 -22.82 -16.72
N SER A 219 -11.21 -23.83 -16.21
CA SER A 219 -12.57 -24.14 -16.69
C SER A 219 -13.59 -23.04 -16.36
N VAL A 220 -13.43 -22.37 -15.21
CA VAL A 220 -14.32 -21.30 -14.73
C VAL A 220 -14.02 -19.98 -15.45
N PHE A 221 -12.74 -19.58 -15.50
CA PHE A 221 -12.33 -18.27 -16.00
C PHE A 221 -11.96 -18.26 -17.48
N LYS A 222 -11.97 -19.42 -18.14
CA LYS A 222 -11.64 -19.60 -19.56
C LYS A 222 -10.28 -18.99 -19.93
N ASN A 223 -9.30 -19.19 -19.07
CA ASN A 223 -7.95 -18.65 -19.22
C ASN A 223 -6.90 -19.75 -18.98
N ASN A 224 -5.62 -19.48 -19.28
CA ASN A 224 -4.52 -20.41 -19.04
C ASN A 224 -3.77 -20.04 -17.76
N ASN A 225 -4.41 -20.28 -16.62
CA ASN A 225 -3.93 -19.90 -15.29
C ASN A 225 -2.65 -20.64 -14.89
N SER A 226 -2.36 -21.79 -15.50
CA SER A 226 -1.11 -22.52 -15.32
C SER A 226 0.07 -21.92 -16.10
N SER A 227 -0.16 -21.01 -17.04
CA SER A 227 0.90 -20.40 -17.85
C SER A 227 1.36 -19.07 -17.24
N PHE A 228 2.67 -18.93 -17.05
CA PHE A 228 3.29 -17.65 -16.66
C PHE A 228 3.09 -16.53 -17.68
N PHE A 229 2.65 -16.83 -18.90
CA PHE A 229 2.36 -15.83 -19.94
C PHE A 229 0.88 -15.80 -20.33
N GLY A 230 0.01 -16.49 -19.57
CA GLY A 230 -1.43 -16.56 -19.85
C GLY A 230 -1.74 -17.24 -21.18
N GLY A 231 -0.93 -18.23 -21.60
CA GLY A 231 -1.13 -18.98 -22.84
C GLY A 231 -0.80 -18.22 -24.12
N LYS A 232 -0.12 -17.06 -24.01
CA LYS A 232 0.37 -16.29 -25.15
C LYS A 232 1.81 -16.67 -25.47
N ASP A 233 2.16 -16.56 -26.75
CA ASP A 233 3.50 -16.84 -27.26
C ASP A 233 4.13 -15.63 -27.97
N GLY A 234 5.45 -15.70 -28.18
CA GLY A 234 6.22 -14.70 -28.94
C GLY A 234 6.10 -13.29 -28.36
N PHE A 235 5.76 -12.32 -29.21
CA PHE A 235 5.67 -10.92 -28.82
C PHE A 235 4.57 -10.64 -27.79
N ALA A 236 3.46 -11.40 -27.82
CA ALA A 236 2.36 -11.23 -26.88
C ALA A 236 2.73 -11.72 -25.46
N ALA A 237 3.57 -12.75 -25.36
CA ALA A 237 4.15 -13.20 -24.09
C ALA A 237 5.04 -12.10 -23.48
N LEU A 238 5.90 -11.49 -24.31
CA LEU A 238 6.77 -10.40 -23.88
C LEU A 238 5.96 -9.20 -23.37
N ILE A 239 4.90 -8.78 -24.07
CA ILE A 239 4.02 -7.69 -23.61
C ILE A 239 3.37 -8.05 -22.26
N THR A 240 2.97 -9.30 -22.07
CA THR A 240 2.36 -9.75 -20.80
C THR A 240 3.34 -9.63 -19.64
N ALA A 241 4.58 -10.07 -19.83
CA ALA A 241 5.63 -9.93 -18.83
C ALA A 241 5.98 -8.45 -18.56
N LEU A 242 6.18 -7.63 -19.60
CA LEU A 242 6.48 -6.21 -19.45
C LEU A 242 5.32 -5.45 -18.79
N GLY A 243 4.09 -5.80 -19.12
CA GLY A 243 2.88 -5.25 -18.49
C GLY A 243 2.86 -5.54 -16.99
N GLY A 244 3.13 -6.77 -16.59
CA GLY A 244 3.29 -7.11 -15.16
C GLY A 244 4.45 -6.35 -14.52
N LEU A 245 5.65 -6.40 -15.11
CA LEU A 245 6.83 -5.72 -14.57
C LEU A 245 6.65 -4.21 -14.41
N SER A 246 5.81 -3.58 -15.23
CA SER A 246 5.53 -2.14 -15.17
C SER A 246 4.91 -1.69 -13.85
N TRP A 247 4.26 -2.59 -13.09
CA TRP A 247 3.73 -2.29 -11.75
C TRP A 247 4.83 -1.80 -10.79
N GLY A 248 6.07 -2.29 -10.96
CA GLY A 248 7.22 -1.83 -10.18
C GLY A 248 7.54 -0.35 -10.34
N LEU A 249 7.28 0.22 -11.52
CA LEU A 249 7.56 1.63 -11.79
C LEU A 249 6.72 2.58 -10.92
N GLY A 250 5.53 2.15 -10.51
CA GLY A 250 4.66 2.93 -9.63
C GLY A 250 5.30 3.24 -8.28
N TYR A 251 6.05 2.30 -7.72
CA TYR A 251 6.66 2.42 -6.39
C TYR A 251 7.77 3.48 -6.31
N LEU A 252 8.33 3.90 -7.44
CA LEU A 252 9.39 4.90 -7.50
C LEU A 252 8.87 6.33 -7.27
N GLY A 253 7.59 6.60 -7.60
CA GLY A 253 7.08 7.98 -7.66
C GLY A 253 5.84 8.25 -6.84
N GLN A 254 5.22 7.24 -6.23
CA GLN A 254 3.95 7.41 -5.51
C GLN A 254 4.11 8.35 -4.30
N PRO A 255 3.43 9.52 -4.28
CA PRO A 255 3.56 10.54 -3.23
C PRO A 255 3.37 10.01 -1.81
N HIS A 256 2.42 9.08 -1.62
CA HIS A 256 2.15 8.50 -0.32
C HIS A 256 3.25 7.54 0.13
N LEU A 257 4.03 6.93 -0.75
CA LEU A 257 5.18 6.12 -0.35
C LEU A 257 6.39 6.99 -0.07
N VAL A 258 6.71 7.90 -1.01
CA VAL A 258 7.93 8.71 -0.93
C VAL A 258 7.93 9.71 0.24
N ILE A 259 6.76 10.13 0.74
CA ILE A 259 6.67 10.96 1.95
C ILE A 259 7.18 10.22 3.20
N ARG A 260 7.11 8.89 3.25
CA ARG A 260 7.70 8.11 4.35
C ARG A 260 9.22 8.25 4.35
N TYR A 261 9.85 8.32 3.17
CA TYR A 261 11.29 8.57 3.07
C TYR A 261 11.67 9.96 3.59
N MET A 262 10.84 10.97 3.33
CA MET A 262 11.05 12.32 3.84
C MET A 262 11.01 12.40 5.37
N ALA A 263 10.20 11.55 6.00
CA ALA A 263 9.98 11.50 7.44
C ALA A 263 11.03 10.69 8.24
N ILE A 264 11.98 10.05 7.55
CA ILE A 264 13.05 9.29 8.20
C ILE A 264 13.90 10.21 9.09
N ARG A 265 14.36 9.72 10.23
CA ARG A 265 15.17 10.51 11.16
C ARG A 265 16.51 10.96 10.59
N SER A 266 17.23 10.07 9.92
CA SER A 266 18.52 10.37 9.30
C SER A 266 18.65 9.63 7.97
N SER A 267 19.28 10.24 6.97
CA SER A 267 19.60 9.54 5.71
C SER A 267 20.43 8.27 5.96
N LYS A 268 21.26 8.26 7.01
CA LYS A 268 22.04 7.09 7.43
C LYS A 268 21.20 5.93 7.99
N ASP A 269 19.94 6.17 8.36
CA ASP A 269 19.01 5.12 8.78
C ASP A 269 18.41 4.37 7.56
N VAL A 270 18.69 4.80 6.33
CA VAL A 270 18.25 4.19 5.06
C VAL A 270 19.18 3.04 4.61
N LYS A 271 19.99 2.47 5.50
CA LYS A 271 20.91 1.38 5.12
C LYS A 271 20.13 0.16 4.64
N VAL A 272 20.22 -0.08 3.33
CA VAL A 272 19.79 -1.30 2.62
C VAL A 272 20.89 -2.34 2.71
#